data_AF-A0A453E8I2-F1
#
_entry.id   AF-A0A453E8I2-F1
#
_cell.length_a   1.000
_cell.length_b   1.000
_cell.length_c   1.000
_cell.angle_alpha   90.00
_cell.angle_beta   90.00
_cell.angle_gamma   90.00
#
_symmetry.space_group_name_H-M   'P 1'
#
loop_
_entity.id
_entity.type
_entity.pdbx_description
1 polymer ?
#
loop_
_entity_poly.entity_id
_entity_poly.type
_entity_poly.pdbx_seq_one_letter_code
_entity_poly.pdbx_strand_id
1 'polypeptide(L)'
;IEANLGLSADEIETALITNNEDLARIHIALLKGIPPVNKKLKLNVDDGWVIATAKKLSDWWSWVAEGANPFEKNRGKEVETFKEQDPVNRLFILKALCEVRLEQNDAVCYITDEMKKGVSIGNFRKDKLGSASDGAIYWYVGDSTIGHRLYKEDVLVGFKNNWKGKDGRLTKPVTNIQWETVATNLNEFLEISVTFPAEMFFMCISLFSTDI
;
A
#
# COMPACT_ATOMS: atom_id res chain seq x y z
N ILE A 1 16.20 -1.65 7.75
CA ILE A 1 15.79 -0.33 7.22
C ILE A 1 14.74 0.19 8.19
N GLU A 2 15.15 1.03 9.13
CA GLU A 2 14.19 1.76 9.96
C GLU A 2 13.76 3.00 9.18
N ALA A 3 12.67 2.86 8.44
CA ALA A 3 11.89 4.00 8.02
C ALA A 3 10.58 3.96 8.80
N ASN A 4 10.66 4.06 10.14
CA ASN A 4 9.45 4.31 10.91
C ASN A 4 9.12 5.79 10.73
N LEU A 5 8.24 6.07 9.77
CA LEU A 5 7.75 7.43 9.53
C LEU A 5 6.88 7.91 10.71
N GLY A 6 6.33 6.99 11.50
CA GLY A 6 5.50 7.27 12.66
C GLY A 6 4.21 8.01 12.32
N LEU A 7 3.76 7.95 11.06
CA LEU A 7 2.58 8.65 10.59
C LEU A 7 1.33 7.77 10.73
N SER A 8 0.29 8.34 11.34
CA SER A 8 -1.07 7.80 11.38
C SER A 8 -1.76 7.90 10.02
N ALA A 9 -2.90 7.21 9.86
CA ALA A 9 -3.71 7.29 8.65
C ALA A 9 -4.19 8.73 8.37
N ASP A 10 -4.62 9.44 9.42
CA ASP A 10 -5.12 10.81 9.32
C ASP A 10 -4.03 11.79 8.90
N GLU A 11 -2.79 11.60 9.37
CA GLU A 11 -1.63 12.40 8.95
C GLU A 11 -1.28 12.15 7.48
N ILE A 12 -1.39 10.91 7.00
CA ILE A 12 -1.18 10.57 5.58
C ILE A 12 -2.26 11.21 4.71
N GLU A 13 -3.53 11.14 5.12
CA GLU A 13 -4.64 11.76 4.40
C GLU A 13 -4.47 13.30 4.36
N THR A 14 -4.16 13.89 5.52
CA THR A 14 -3.87 15.32 5.62
C THR A 14 -2.71 15.74 4.72
N ALA A 15 -1.65 14.92 4.65
CA ALA A 15 -0.50 15.17 3.78
C ALA A 15 -0.89 15.16 2.29
N LEU A 16 -1.74 14.23 1.87
CA LEU A 16 -2.27 14.15 0.51
C LEU A 16 -3.13 15.37 0.16
N ILE A 17 -3.99 15.81 1.08
CA ILE A 17 -4.87 16.97 0.89
C ILE A 17 -4.05 18.26 0.82
N THR A 18 -3.15 18.47 1.78
CA THR A 18 -2.46 19.75 1.99
C THR A 18 -1.13 19.90 1.26
N ASN A 19 -0.55 18.81 0.73
CA ASN A 19 0.80 18.78 0.14
C ASN A 19 1.87 19.29 1.12
N ASN A 20 1.83 18.79 2.35
CA ASN A 20 2.76 19.20 3.41
C ASN A 20 4.09 18.41 3.37
N GLU A 21 4.96 18.67 4.34
CA GLU A 21 6.28 18.03 4.46
C GLU A 21 6.20 16.51 4.69
N ASP A 22 5.12 16.00 5.29
CA ASP A 22 4.94 14.56 5.49
C ASP A 22 4.75 13.83 4.16
N LEU A 23 4.10 14.47 3.18
CA LEU A 23 3.99 13.90 1.84
C LEU A 23 5.37 13.71 1.21
N ALA A 24 6.27 14.67 1.39
CA ALA A 24 7.65 14.56 0.95
C ALA A 24 8.39 13.43 1.70
N ARG A 25 8.23 13.34 3.03
CA ARG A 25 8.84 12.28 3.86
C ARG A 25 8.43 10.88 3.38
N ILE A 26 7.14 10.68 3.08
CA ILE A 26 6.60 9.42 2.55
C ILE A 26 7.27 9.06 1.22
N HIS A 27 7.28 9.99 0.25
CA HIS A 27 7.90 9.74 -1.06
C HIS A 27 9.40 9.47 -0.96
N ILE A 28 10.12 10.22 -0.13
CA ILE A 28 11.56 10.02 0.11
C ILE A 28 11.83 8.63 0.68
N ALA A 29 11.03 8.18 1.66
CA ALA A 29 11.18 6.85 2.25
C ALA A 29 10.99 5.74 1.20
N LEU A 30 9.96 5.84 0.36
CA LEU A 30 9.71 4.91 -0.74
C LEU A 30 10.86 4.92 -1.76
N LEU A 31 11.30 6.09 -2.20
CA LEU A 31 12.40 6.24 -3.17
C LEU A 31 13.71 5.62 -2.68
N LYS A 32 14.02 5.75 -1.39
CA LYS A 32 15.19 5.10 -0.77
C LYS A 32 15.08 3.58 -0.77
N GLY A 33 13.86 3.05 -0.75
CA GLY A 33 13.56 1.62 -0.85
C GLY A 33 13.50 1.07 -2.27
N ILE A 34 13.67 1.90 -3.32
CA ILE A 34 13.62 1.47 -4.73
C ILE A 34 15.01 1.56 -5.38
N PRO A 35 15.75 0.44 -5.49
CA PRO A 35 17.00 0.39 -6.22
C PRO A 35 16.86 0.73 -7.73
N PRO A 36 17.92 1.25 -8.37
CA PRO A 36 19.04 1.93 -7.73
C PRO A 36 18.58 3.25 -7.10
N VAL A 37 19.06 3.53 -5.89
CA VAL A 37 18.86 4.84 -5.25
C VAL A 37 19.71 5.85 -6.02
N ASN A 38 19.06 6.86 -6.61
CA ASN A 38 19.76 7.88 -7.37
C ASN A 38 20.49 8.84 -6.43
N LYS A 39 21.72 8.48 -6.05
CA LYS A 39 22.57 9.25 -5.13
C LYS A 39 22.89 10.68 -5.61
N LYS A 40 22.72 10.97 -6.91
CA LYS A 40 22.93 12.31 -7.47
C LYS A 40 21.76 13.24 -7.16
N LEU A 41 20.55 12.70 -7.01
CA LEU A 41 19.38 13.49 -6.63
C LEU A 41 19.40 13.64 -5.11
N LYS A 42 19.55 14.88 -4.65
CA LYS A 42 19.44 15.22 -3.24
C LYS A 42 17.96 15.15 -2.84
N LEU A 43 17.48 13.96 -2.50
CA LEU A 43 16.06 13.71 -2.18
C LEU A 43 15.53 14.61 -1.05
N ASN A 44 16.40 14.98 -0.10
CA ASN A 44 16.04 15.79 1.05
C ASN A 44 16.27 17.30 0.84
N VAL A 45 16.69 17.73 -0.36
CA VAL A 45 16.97 19.15 -0.64
C VAL A 45 15.99 19.62 -1.69
N ASP A 46 15.30 20.71 -1.37
CA ASP A 46 14.25 21.31 -2.20
C ASP A 46 13.20 20.25 -2.63
N ASP A 47 12.66 20.38 -3.83
CA ASP A 47 11.72 19.43 -4.44
C ASP A 47 12.43 18.28 -5.18
N GLY A 48 13.66 17.93 -4.78
CA GLY A 48 14.46 16.89 -5.44
C GLY A 48 13.81 15.50 -5.47
N TRP A 49 12.96 15.21 -4.49
CA TRP A 49 12.16 13.97 -4.44
C TRP A 49 11.07 13.92 -5.51
N VAL A 50 10.51 15.07 -5.93
CA VAL A 50 9.50 15.14 -7.00
C VAL A 50 10.14 14.77 -8.33
N ILE A 51 11.31 15.34 -8.62
CA ILE A 51 12.08 15.04 -9.83
C ILE A 51 12.47 13.55 -9.85
N ALA A 52 12.89 13.01 -8.71
CA ALA A 52 13.21 11.59 -8.58
C ALA A 52 11.99 10.69 -8.83
N THR A 53 10.82 11.08 -8.30
CA THR A 53 9.54 10.38 -8.50
C THR A 53 9.14 10.41 -9.97
N ALA A 54 9.11 11.58 -10.59
CA ALA A 54 8.77 11.74 -12.00
C ALA A 54 9.67 10.91 -12.92
N LYS A 55 10.98 10.94 -12.68
CA LYS A 55 11.95 10.11 -13.43
C LYS A 55 11.67 8.62 -13.24
N LYS A 56 11.46 8.17 -11.99
CA LYS A 56 11.20 6.76 -11.70
C LYS A 56 9.90 6.30 -12.36
N LEU A 57 8.85 7.09 -12.27
CA LEU A 57 7.57 6.79 -12.89
C LEU A 57 7.66 6.80 -14.41
N SER A 58 8.41 7.71 -15.03
CA SER A 58 8.63 7.67 -16.48
C SER A 58 9.21 6.34 -16.97
N ASP A 59 10.06 5.68 -16.18
CA ASP A 59 10.69 4.40 -16.53
C ASP A 59 9.75 3.20 -16.28
N TRP A 60 8.80 3.32 -15.35
CA TRP A 60 7.97 2.21 -14.85
C TRP A 60 6.48 2.35 -15.14
N TRP A 61 6.00 3.49 -15.64
CA TRP A 61 4.57 3.83 -15.66
C TRP A 61 3.69 2.78 -16.34
N SER A 62 4.10 2.35 -17.54
CA SER A 62 3.37 1.34 -18.33
C SER A 62 3.25 -0.01 -17.63
N TRP A 63 4.02 -0.22 -16.57
CA TRP A 63 4.02 -1.42 -15.75
C TRP A 63 3.20 -1.25 -14.47
N VAL A 64 3.27 -0.08 -13.83
CA VAL A 64 2.73 0.09 -12.47
C VAL A 64 1.37 0.79 -12.42
N ALA A 65 0.94 1.42 -13.50
CA ALA A 65 -0.29 2.20 -13.53
C ALA A 65 -1.00 2.13 -14.89
N GLU A 66 -2.30 2.43 -14.87
CA GLU A 66 -3.14 2.57 -16.07
C GLU A 66 -3.38 4.05 -16.36
N GLY A 67 -3.65 4.39 -17.62
CA GLY A 67 -3.87 5.79 -18.01
C GLY A 67 -2.58 6.59 -18.22
N ALA A 68 -2.73 7.90 -18.39
CA ALA A 68 -1.62 8.80 -18.71
C ALA A 68 -0.77 9.14 -17.48
N ASN A 69 0.55 9.19 -17.64
CA ASN A 69 1.46 9.60 -16.59
C ASN A 69 1.27 11.09 -16.27
N PRO A 70 0.97 11.48 -15.01
CA PRO A 70 0.79 12.88 -14.62
C PRO A 70 1.98 13.79 -14.95
N PHE A 71 3.19 13.24 -15.04
CA PHE A 71 4.41 14.00 -15.33
C PHE A 71 4.75 14.11 -16.83
N GLU A 72 4.10 13.35 -17.72
CA GLU A 72 4.49 13.31 -19.14
C GLU A 72 4.17 14.60 -19.90
N LYS A 73 3.12 15.31 -19.50
CA LYS A 73 2.63 16.50 -20.23
C LYS A 73 3.59 17.70 -20.16
N ASN A 74 4.38 17.81 -19.09
CA ASN A 74 5.15 19.00 -18.75
C ASN A 74 6.61 18.66 -18.38
N ARG A 75 7.36 18.06 -19.32
CA ARG A 75 8.78 17.72 -19.09
C ARG A 75 9.59 18.96 -18.73
N GLY A 76 10.41 18.86 -17.69
CA GLY A 76 11.22 19.96 -17.15
C GLY A 76 10.47 20.93 -16.23
N LYS A 77 9.19 20.67 -15.94
CA LYS A 77 8.36 21.40 -14.97
C LYS A 77 7.68 20.45 -14.00
N GLU A 78 8.38 19.39 -13.62
CA GLU A 78 7.82 18.31 -12.80
C GLU A 78 7.39 18.81 -11.42
N VAL A 79 8.14 19.76 -10.85
CA VAL A 79 7.88 20.32 -9.53
C VAL A 79 6.62 21.17 -9.52
N GLU A 80 6.50 22.09 -10.49
CA GLU A 80 5.31 22.93 -10.64
C GLU A 80 4.08 22.06 -10.93
N THR A 81 4.24 21.11 -11.84
CA THR A 81 3.16 20.17 -12.20
C THR A 81 2.69 19.37 -11.00
N PHE A 82 3.58 18.92 -10.13
CA PHE A 82 3.22 18.19 -8.92
C PHE A 82 2.46 19.06 -7.90
N LYS A 83 2.94 20.29 -7.67
CA LYS A 83 2.32 21.22 -6.71
C LYS A 83 0.89 21.60 -7.10
N GLU A 84 0.60 21.62 -8.39
CA GLU A 84 -0.74 21.90 -8.94
C GLU A 84 -1.68 20.69 -8.93
N GLN A 85 -1.18 19.47 -8.66
CA GLN A 85 -2.04 18.28 -8.62
C GLN A 85 -3.05 18.38 -7.47
N ASP A 86 -4.28 17.94 -7.74
CA ASP A 86 -5.27 17.68 -6.70
C ASP A 86 -4.90 16.46 -5.84
N PRO A 87 -5.55 16.26 -4.68
CA PRO A 87 -5.25 15.15 -3.77
C PRO A 87 -5.41 13.76 -4.42
N VAL A 88 -6.33 13.59 -5.36
CA VAL A 88 -6.57 12.30 -6.05
C VAL A 88 -5.38 11.96 -6.93
N ASN A 89 -4.87 12.93 -7.69
CA ASN A 89 -3.68 12.74 -8.51
C ASN A 89 -2.41 12.52 -7.68
N ARG A 90 -2.27 13.21 -6.53
CA ARG A 90 -1.15 12.93 -5.60
C ARG A 90 -1.22 11.51 -5.03
N LEU A 91 -2.41 11.05 -4.65
CA LEU A 91 -2.62 9.68 -4.21
C LEU A 91 -2.30 8.69 -5.34
N PHE A 92 -2.68 9.00 -6.57
CA PHE A 92 -2.41 8.16 -7.73
C PHE A 92 -0.90 8.02 -8.01
N ILE A 93 -0.16 9.12 -7.92
CA ILE A 93 1.31 9.14 -8.01
C ILE A 93 1.93 8.29 -6.89
N LEU A 94 1.48 8.48 -5.65
CA LEU A 94 1.96 7.73 -4.49
C LEU A 94 1.69 6.23 -4.64
N LYS A 95 0.49 5.85 -5.07
CA LYS A 95 0.12 4.45 -5.38
C LYS A 95 1.08 3.87 -6.41
N ALA A 96 1.29 4.55 -7.54
CA ALA A 96 2.19 4.06 -8.59
C ALA A 96 3.62 3.85 -8.05
N LEU A 97 4.09 4.71 -7.16
CA LEU A 97 5.40 4.54 -6.52
C LEU A 97 5.46 3.33 -5.57
N CYS A 98 4.39 3.07 -4.82
CA CYS A 98 4.25 1.85 -4.01
C CYS A 98 4.28 0.58 -4.86
N GLU A 99 3.64 0.58 -6.02
CA GLU A 99 3.68 -0.55 -6.97
C GLU A 99 5.12 -0.79 -7.48
N VAL A 100 5.88 0.27 -7.81
CA VAL A 100 7.32 0.13 -8.14
C VAL A 100 8.11 -0.50 -6.99
N ARG A 101 7.77 -0.15 -5.74
CA ARG A 101 8.39 -0.72 -4.54
C ARG A 101 8.05 -2.19 -4.35
N LEU A 102 6.83 -2.61 -4.69
CA LEU A 102 6.39 -4.01 -4.66
C LEU A 102 7.12 -4.89 -5.69
N GLU A 103 7.48 -4.33 -6.84
CA GLU A 103 8.27 -5.03 -7.86
C GLU A 103 9.73 -5.27 -7.43
N GLN A 104 10.19 -4.69 -6.32
CA GLN A 104 11.53 -4.97 -5.79
C GLN A 104 11.55 -6.29 -5.03
N ASN A 105 12.43 -7.21 -5.44
CA ASN A 105 12.52 -8.54 -4.82
C ASN A 105 13.19 -8.56 -3.44
N ASP A 106 13.65 -7.40 -2.95
CA ASP A 106 14.37 -7.28 -1.68
C ASP A 106 13.50 -7.64 -0.47
N ALA A 107 12.21 -7.27 -0.49
CA ALA A 107 11.26 -7.63 0.56
C ALA A 107 11.01 -9.15 0.61
N VAL A 108 10.85 -9.79 -0.55
CA VAL A 108 10.67 -11.25 -0.65
C VAL A 108 11.93 -11.98 -0.18
N CYS A 109 13.11 -11.52 -0.58
CA CYS A 109 14.38 -12.06 -0.11
C CYS A 109 14.50 -11.94 1.42
N TYR A 110 14.20 -10.77 1.98
CA TYR A 110 14.24 -10.53 3.42
C TYR A 110 13.31 -11.48 4.19
N ILE A 111 12.04 -11.59 3.78
CA ILE A 111 11.08 -12.53 4.38
C ILE A 111 11.62 -13.96 4.31
N THR A 112 12.10 -14.37 3.14
CA THR A 112 12.63 -15.73 2.93
C THR A 112 13.84 -16.01 3.83
N ASP A 113 14.75 -15.05 3.99
CA ASP A 113 15.95 -15.22 4.81
C ASP A 113 15.65 -15.21 6.31
N GLU A 114 14.68 -14.41 6.77
CA GLU A 114 14.22 -14.46 8.16
C GLU A 114 13.46 -15.77 8.47
N MET A 115 12.65 -16.27 7.53
CA MET A 115 12.02 -17.59 7.68
C MET A 115 13.04 -18.71 7.81
N LYS A 116 14.16 -18.66 7.06
CA LYS A 116 15.26 -19.63 7.22
C LYS A 116 15.91 -19.58 8.61
N LYS A 117 15.83 -18.44 9.30
CA LYS A 117 16.31 -18.26 10.69
C LYS A 117 15.30 -18.73 11.73
N GLY A 118 14.13 -19.23 11.31
CA GLY A 118 13.07 -19.71 12.19
C GLY A 118 12.05 -18.64 12.60
N VAL A 119 12.08 -17.45 11.98
CA VAL A 119 11.05 -16.43 12.20
C VAL A 119 9.72 -16.90 11.60
N SER A 120 8.65 -16.85 12.39
CA SER A 120 7.31 -17.23 11.94
C SER A 120 6.80 -16.31 10.83
N ILE A 121 6.09 -16.88 9.85
CA ILE A 121 5.45 -16.11 8.77
C ILE A 121 4.42 -15.10 9.29
N GLY A 122 3.79 -15.38 10.44
CA GLY A 122 2.83 -14.47 11.10
C GLY A 122 3.46 -13.14 11.53
N ASN A 123 4.80 -13.05 11.60
CA ASN A 123 5.48 -11.78 11.88
C ASN A 123 5.52 -10.83 10.67
N PHE A 124 5.30 -11.34 9.46
CA PHE A 124 5.35 -10.56 8.22
C PHE A 124 3.97 -10.34 7.61
N ARG A 125 3.05 -11.27 7.86
CA ARG A 125 1.71 -11.27 7.32
C ARG A 125 0.70 -11.29 8.46
N LYS A 126 -0.34 -10.49 8.35
CA LYS A 126 -1.49 -10.56 9.25
C LYS A 126 -2.18 -11.91 9.12
N ASP A 127 -2.65 -12.45 10.22
CA ASP A 127 -3.44 -13.66 10.20
C ASP A 127 -4.87 -13.37 9.77
N LYS A 128 -5.42 -14.31 9.00
CA LYS A 128 -6.83 -14.28 8.58
C LYS A 128 -7.70 -14.38 9.83
N LEU A 129 -8.66 -13.46 9.98
CA LEU A 129 -9.61 -13.48 11.09
C LEU A 129 -10.54 -14.70 10.97
N GLY A 130 -10.99 -15.00 9.76
CA GLY A 130 -11.75 -16.20 9.44
C GLY A 130 -12.45 -16.08 8.10
N SER A 131 -13.39 -16.99 7.82
CA SER A 131 -14.21 -16.91 6.61
C SER A 131 -15.68 -17.09 6.94
N ALA A 132 -16.55 -16.39 6.22
CA ALA A 132 -17.98 -16.62 6.27
C ALA A 132 -18.37 -17.86 5.45
N SER A 133 -19.62 -18.30 5.62
CA SER A 133 -20.18 -19.48 4.95
C SER A 133 -20.28 -19.34 3.44
N ASP A 134 -20.30 -18.11 2.91
CA ASP A 134 -20.29 -17.78 1.48
C ASP A 134 -18.88 -17.82 0.85
N GLY A 135 -17.84 -18.09 1.66
CA GLY A 135 -16.44 -18.13 1.22
C GLY A 135 -15.70 -16.80 1.34
N ALA A 136 -16.37 -15.72 1.76
CA ALA A 136 -15.72 -14.43 1.99
C ALA A 136 -14.68 -14.53 3.11
N ILE A 137 -13.51 -13.94 2.90
CA ILE A 137 -12.41 -13.96 3.86
C ILE A 137 -12.37 -12.62 4.59
N TYR A 138 -12.34 -12.67 5.92
CA TYR A 138 -12.29 -11.47 6.76
C TYR A 138 -10.92 -11.30 7.40
N TRP A 139 -10.53 -10.04 7.54
CA TRP A 139 -9.23 -9.63 8.01
C TRP A 139 -9.35 -8.43 8.93
N TYR A 140 -8.75 -8.55 10.09
CA TYR A 140 -8.76 -7.49 11.09
C TYR A 140 -7.43 -6.73 11.06
N VAL A 141 -7.55 -5.41 11.12
CA VAL A 141 -6.42 -4.50 11.24
C VAL A 141 -6.77 -3.47 12.29
N GLY A 142 -6.06 -3.47 13.40
CA GLY A 142 -6.23 -2.41 14.38
C GLY A 142 -5.19 -2.44 15.49
N ASP A 143 -4.88 -1.25 15.95
CA ASP A 143 -4.17 -0.95 17.18
C ASP A 143 -4.63 0.43 17.66
N SER A 144 -4.15 0.86 18.82
CA SER A 144 -4.49 2.15 19.42
C SER A 144 -4.06 3.37 18.60
N THR A 145 -3.18 3.21 17.60
CA THR A 145 -2.67 4.29 16.75
C THR A 145 -3.40 4.41 15.42
N ILE A 146 -3.83 3.29 14.81
CA ILE A 146 -4.49 3.29 13.50
C ILE A 146 -6.01 3.10 13.57
N GLY A 147 -6.54 2.77 14.75
CA GLY A 147 -7.94 2.41 14.97
C GLY A 147 -8.30 1.02 14.44
N HIS A 148 -9.46 0.51 14.82
CA HIS A 148 -9.87 -0.87 14.54
C HIS A 148 -10.73 -0.96 13.28
N ARG A 149 -10.27 -1.73 12.27
CA ARG A 149 -10.94 -1.91 10.99
C ARG A 149 -11.08 -3.38 10.62
N LEU A 150 -12.22 -3.73 10.04
CA LEU A 150 -12.47 -5.03 9.43
C LEU A 150 -12.54 -4.87 7.92
N TYR A 151 -11.81 -5.73 7.25
CA TYR A 151 -11.82 -5.84 5.81
C TYR A 151 -12.37 -7.20 5.39
N LYS A 152 -13.08 -7.18 4.28
CA LYS A 152 -13.47 -8.39 3.56
C LYS A 152 -12.66 -8.45 2.27
N GLU A 153 -12.10 -9.62 2.00
CA GLU A 153 -11.33 -9.92 0.81
C GLU A 153 -12.22 -10.59 -0.23
N ASP A 154 -12.33 -9.94 -1.38
CA ASP A 154 -12.93 -10.48 -2.59
C ASP A 154 -11.81 -10.87 -3.57
N VAL A 155 -11.68 -12.17 -3.84
CA VAL A 155 -10.66 -12.70 -4.74
C VAL A 155 -11.21 -12.79 -6.16
N LEU A 156 -10.83 -11.83 -7.00
CA LEU A 156 -11.08 -11.88 -8.44
C LEU A 156 -9.84 -12.45 -9.13
N VAL A 157 -9.93 -13.68 -9.62
CA VAL A 157 -8.86 -14.27 -10.44
C VAL A 157 -8.99 -13.75 -11.87
N GLY A 158 -8.20 -12.72 -12.20
CA GLY A 158 -8.11 -12.16 -13.54
C GLY A 158 -6.86 -12.64 -14.27
N PHE A 159 -7.00 -12.99 -15.55
CA PHE A 159 -5.84 -13.12 -16.44
C PHE A 159 -5.57 -11.75 -17.05
N LYS A 160 -4.39 -11.16 -16.76
CA LYS A 160 -3.99 -9.91 -17.40
C LYS A 160 -3.43 -10.25 -18.79
N ASN A 161 -4.25 -10.01 -19.80
CA ASN A 161 -3.89 -10.19 -21.20
C ASN A 161 -2.79 -9.17 -21.51
N ASN A 162 -1.57 -9.62 -21.87
CA ASN A 162 -0.52 -8.83 -22.56
C ASN A 162 0.60 -8.19 -21.72
N TRP A 163 1.00 -8.77 -20.59
CA TRP A 163 2.28 -8.36 -20.00
C TRP A 163 3.44 -9.22 -20.53
N LYS A 164 4.31 -8.66 -21.36
CA LYS A 164 5.60 -9.29 -21.66
C LYS A 164 6.61 -8.75 -20.64
N GLY A 165 7.02 -9.58 -19.70
CA GLY A 165 8.13 -9.26 -18.81
C GLY A 165 9.41 -9.01 -19.61
N LYS A 166 10.39 -8.34 -19.00
CA LYS A 166 11.68 -7.96 -19.60
C LYS A 166 12.42 -9.13 -20.29
N ASP A 167 12.13 -10.37 -19.89
CA ASP A 167 12.73 -11.62 -20.40
C ASP A 167 11.73 -12.58 -21.08
N GLY A 168 10.53 -12.13 -21.45
CA GLY A 168 9.56 -12.97 -22.18
C GLY A 168 8.97 -14.15 -21.39
N ARG A 169 9.12 -14.20 -20.06
CA ARG A 169 8.45 -15.20 -19.21
C ARG A 169 6.95 -14.90 -19.04
N LEU A 170 6.16 -15.99 -19.06
CA LEU A 170 4.72 -16.00 -18.84
C LEU A 170 4.35 -15.23 -17.57
N THR A 171 3.32 -14.41 -17.70
CA THR A 171 2.79 -13.58 -16.62
C THR A 171 2.20 -14.46 -15.55
N LYS A 172 2.65 -14.23 -14.32
CA LYS A 172 2.00 -14.77 -13.12
C LYS A 172 0.52 -14.37 -13.19
N PRO A 173 -0.43 -15.28 -12.86
CA PRO A 173 -1.84 -14.88 -12.74
C PRO A 173 -1.92 -13.68 -11.79
N VAL A 174 -2.61 -12.63 -12.22
CA VAL A 174 -2.87 -11.47 -11.37
C VAL A 174 -4.08 -11.86 -10.52
N THR A 175 -3.82 -12.38 -9.33
CA THR A 175 -4.84 -12.44 -8.28
C THR A 175 -5.19 -11.00 -7.95
N ASN A 176 -6.34 -10.52 -8.45
CA ASN A 176 -6.83 -9.20 -8.12
C ASN A 176 -7.57 -9.34 -6.80
N ILE A 177 -6.83 -9.13 -5.72
CA ILE A 177 -7.36 -9.21 -4.37
C ILE A 177 -7.90 -7.83 -4.04
N GLN A 178 -9.23 -7.70 -4.00
CA GLN A 178 -9.89 -6.48 -3.59
C GLN A 178 -10.26 -6.58 -2.11
N TRP A 179 -10.03 -5.49 -1.39
CA TRP A 179 -10.34 -5.40 0.02
C TRP A 179 -11.39 -4.31 0.18
N GLU A 180 -12.56 -4.66 0.68
CA GLU A 180 -13.58 -3.69 1.06
C GLU A 180 -13.54 -3.48 2.58
N THR A 181 -13.51 -2.21 3.01
CA THR A 181 -13.69 -1.88 4.43
C THR A 181 -15.15 -2.11 4.76
N VAL A 182 -15.42 -3.04 5.66
CA VAL A 182 -16.80 -3.38 6.04
C VAL A 182 -17.19 -2.80 7.39
N ALA A 183 -16.22 -2.56 8.28
CA ALA A 183 -16.48 -1.89 9.55
C ALA A 183 -15.28 -1.07 10.04
N THR A 184 -15.58 0.07 10.65
CA THR A 184 -14.63 1.05 11.19
C THR A 184 -14.90 1.44 12.65
N ASN A 185 -16.05 1.03 13.21
CA ASN A 185 -16.43 1.30 14.59
C ASN A 185 -17.29 0.17 15.18
N LEU A 186 -17.41 0.12 16.52
CA LEU A 186 -18.08 -0.96 17.23
C LEU A 186 -19.53 -1.21 16.75
N ASN A 187 -20.28 -0.15 16.42
CA ASN A 187 -21.67 -0.30 15.96
C ASN A 187 -21.72 -1.02 14.60
N GLU A 188 -20.90 -0.60 13.64
CA GLU A 188 -20.77 -1.28 12.33
C GLU A 188 -20.31 -2.74 12.49
N PHE A 189 -19.40 -3.01 13.43
CA PHE A 189 -18.97 -4.38 13.74
C PHE A 189 -20.12 -5.23 14.28
N LEU A 190 -20.95 -4.69 15.18
CA LEU A 190 -22.11 -5.39 15.73
C LEU A 190 -23.15 -5.66 14.65
N GLU A 191 -23.38 -4.74 13.72
CA GLU A 191 -24.30 -4.93 12.59
C GLU A 191 -23.87 -6.08 11.68
N ILE A 192 -22.57 -6.20 11.40
CA ILE A 192 -22.05 -7.27 10.53
C ILE A 192 -21.94 -8.59 11.30
N SER A 193 -21.82 -8.55 12.61
CA SER A 193 -21.62 -9.75 13.43
C SER A 193 -22.69 -10.83 13.28
N VAL A 194 -23.91 -10.46 12.93
CA VAL A 194 -25.02 -11.38 12.67
C VAL A 194 -24.77 -12.30 11.46
N THR A 195 -23.83 -11.92 10.59
CA THR A 195 -23.41 -12.71 9.42
C THR A 195 -22.22 -13.63 9.71
N PHE A 196 -21.59 -13.51 10.88
CA PHE A 196 -20.42 -14.29 11.24
C PHE A 196 -20.75 -15.60 11.98
N PRO A 197 -19.92 -16.63 11.82
CA PRO A 197 -19.90 -17.77 12.75
C PRO A 197 -19.61 -17.28 14.17
N ALA A 198 -20.22 -17.92 15.18
CA ALA A 198 -20.10 -17.52 16.59
C ALA A 198 -18.64 -17.36 17.07
N GLU A 199 -17.72 -18.18 16.56
CA GLU A 199 -16.29 -18.11 16.88
C GLU A 199 -15.63 -16.79 16.45
N MET A 200 -16.00 -16.26 15.28
CA MET A 200 -15.49 -14.98 14.78
C MET A 200 -16.14 -13.81 15.52
N PHE A 201 -17.41 -13.95 15.94
CA PHE A 201 -18.09 -12.96 16.78
C PHE A 201 -17.41 -12.77 18.15
N PHE A 202 -17.11 -13.85 18.85
CA PHE A 202 -16.41 -13.78 20.14
C PHE A 202 -15.01 -13.18 19.99
N MET A 203 -14.31 -13.50 18.90
CA MET A 203 -12.98 -12.93 18.64
C MET A 203 -13.06 -11.43 18.38
N CYS A 204 -14.03 -10.95 17.59
CA CYS A 204 -14.26 -9.52 17.37
C CYS A 204 -14.59 -8.77 18.66
N ILE A 205 -15.51 -9.28 19.49
CA ILE A 205 -15.81 -8.65 20.78
C ILE A 205 -14.58 -8.60 21.68
N SER A 206 -13.81 -9.70 21.75
CA SER A 206 -12.60 -9.73 22.58
C SER A 206 -11.56 -8.71 22.15
N LEU A 207 -11.38 -8.51 20.84
CA LEU A 207 -10.45 -7.52 20.28
C LEU A 207 -10.86 -6.07 20.60
N PHE A 208 -12.17 -5.79 20.70
CA PHE A 208 -12.66 -4.46 21.09
C PHE A 208 -12.72 -4.24 22.60
N SER A 209 -12.85 -5.31 23.41
CA SER A 209 -12.87 -5.21 24.88
C SER A 209 -11.48 -5.11 25.50
N THR A 210 -10.41 -5.51 24.79
CA THR A 210 -9.03 -5.39 25.30
C THR A 210 -8.46 -3.98 25.26
N ASP A 211 -9.15 -3.03 24.62
CA ASP A 211 -8.72 -1.63 24.47
C ASP A 211 -9.57 -0.63 25.30
N ILE A 212 -10.34 -1.12 26.30
CA ILE A 212 -10.99 -0.30 27.35
C ILE A 212 -10.23 -0.42 28.68
#